data_AF-A0A0Q0BCQ5-F1
#
_entry.id   AF-A0A0Q0BCQ5-F1
#
_cell.length_a   1.000
_cell.length_b   1.000
_cell.length_c   1.000
_cell.angle_alpha   90.00
_cell.angle_beta   90.00
_cell.angle_gamma   90.00
#
_symmetry.space_group_name_H-M   'P 1'
#
loop_
_entity.id
_entity.type
_entity.pdbx_description
1 polymer ?
#
loop_
_entity_poly.entity_id
_entity_poly.type
_entity_poly.pdbx_seq_one_letter_code
_entity_poly.pdbx_strand_id
1 'polypeptide(L)'
;DPLPNVVPAGPDNPLGPFKFGLGLSGYLIHGSNKKFGIGMRTSHGCFRMYNNNVLELADMAPVGTTVRIISEPYKFGLSGGKVYLEAHTPVDDLGNPSVVDKHTAVINALLKRDDLANNLRMNWDMVRDVVAAEDGMPVEIAVPGVASARAEEPVIFQ
;
A
#
# COMPACT_ATOMS: atom_id res chain seq x y z
N ASP A 1 -39.45 8.65 3.67
CA ASP A 1 -39.44 7.58 4.67
C ASP A 1 -38.37 7.81 5.73
N PRO A 2 -38.73 7.77 7.02
CA PRO A 2 -37.74 7.72 8.09
C PRO A 2 -37.00 6.37 8.06
N LEU A 3 -35.68 6.40 8.26
CA LEU A 3 -34.89 5.18 8.39
C LEU A 3 -35.21 4.47 9.72
N PRO A 4 -35.25 3.13 9.74
CA PRO A 4 -35.44 2.38 10.98
C PRO A 4 -34.24 2.55 11.91
N ASN A 5 -34.49 2.54 13.23
CA ASN A 5 -33.42 2.63 14.24
C ASN A 5 -32.44 1.45 14.18
N VAL A 6 -32.88 0.29 13.67
CA VAL A 6 -32.09 -0.91 13.51
C VAL A 6 -32.46 -1.56 12.17
N VAL A 7 -31.44 -1.89 11.37
CA VAL A 7 -31.60 -2.76 10.20
C VAL A 7 -31.24 -4.19 10.64
N PRO A 8 -32.17 -5.16 10.54
CA PRO A 8 -31.90 -6.54 10.98
C PRO A 8 -30.84 -7.22 10.11
N ALA A 9 -30.30 -8.34 10.60
CA ALA A 9 -29.45 -9.21 9.79
C ALA A 9 -30.24 -9.77 8.60
N GLY A 10 -29.58 -9.93 7.46
CA GLY A 10 -30.19 -10.47 6.24
C GLY A 10 -29.55 -9.92 4.97
N PRO A 11 -30.00 -10.38 3.79
CA PRO A 11 -29.44 -9.97 2.49
C PRO A 11 -29.47 -8.45 2.25
N ASP A 12 -30.46 -7.77 2.83
CA ASP A 12 -30.65 -6.32 2.66
C ASP A 12 -29.84 -5.48 3.66
N ASN A 13 -29.12 -6.11 4.60
CA ASN A 13 -28.30 -5.37 5.56
C ASN A 13 -27.09 -4.75 4.82
N PRO A 14 -26.89 -3.42 4.91
CA PRO A 14 -25.78 -2.74 4.21
C PRO A 14 -24.40 -3.15 4.72
N LEU A 15 -24.32 -3.80 5.89
CA LEU A 15 -23.08 -4.34 6.45
C LEU A 15 -22.72 -5.73 5.89
N GLY A 16 -23.60 -6.32 5.08
CA GLY A 16 -23.39 -7.65 4.53
C GLY A 16 -23.47 -8.75 5.60
N PRO A 17 -22.83 -9.91 5.36
CA PRO A 17 -22.96 -11.10 6.23
C PRO A 17 -22.14 -11.01 7.52
N PHE A 18 -21.14 -10.13 7.58
CA PHE A 18 -20.25 -10.02 8.72
C PHE A 18 -19.67 -8.62 8.87
N LYS A 19 -19.34 -8.25 10.12
CA LYS A 19 -18.63 -7.02 10.45
C LYS A 19 -17.63 -7.23 11.59
N PHE A 20 -16.50 -6.55 11.51
CA PHE A 20 -15.56 -6.33 12.61
C PHE A 20 -15.79 -4.95 13.19
N GLY A 21 -15.97 -4.88 14.51
CA GLY A 21 -15.86 -3.62 15.24
C GLY A 21 -14.38 -3.30 15.46
N LEU A 22 -13.98 -2.06 15.15
CA LEU A 22 -12.64 -1.58 15.46
C LEU A 22 -12.64 -0.83 16.80
N GLY A 23 -11.48 -0.70 17.43
CA GLY A 23 -11.31 0.15 18.62
C GLY A 23 -11.57 1.64 18.35
N LEU A 24 -11.61 2.03 17.07
CA LEU A 24 -12.01 3.36 16.64
C LEU A 24 -13.54 3.42 16.47
N SER A 25 -14.19 4.21 17.32
CA SER A 25 -15.66 4.32 17.34
C SER A 25 -16.23 4.72 15.98
N GLY A 26 -17.22 3.97 15.51
CA GLY A 26 -17.88 4.22 14.23
C GLY A 26 -17.19 3.60 13.00
N TYR A 27 -16.01 2.98 13.16
CA TYR A 27 -15.29 2.34 12.05
C TYR A 27 -15.48 0.83 12.08
N LEU A 28 -15.74 0.27 10.90
CA LEU A 28 -16.01 -1.15 10.69
C LEU A 28 -15.21 -1.67 9.50
N ILE A 29 -14.80 -2.93 9.56
CA ILE A 29 -14.49 -3.74 8.37
C ILE A 29 -15.72 -4.64 8.14
N HIS A 30 -16.37 -4.55 6.99
CA HIS A 30 -17.65 -5.23 6.78
C HIS A 30 -17.88 -5.64 5.32
N GLY A 31 -18.85 -6.54 5.10
CA GLY A 31 -19.32 -6.91 3.77
C GLY A 31 -20.18 -5.83 3.11
N SER A 32 -20.98 -6.18 2.12
CA SER A 32 -21.87 -5.22 1.46
C SER A 32 -23.05 -5.93 0.80
N ASN A 33 -24.23 -5.30 0.82
CA ASN A 33 -25.36 -5.68 -0.01
C ASN A 33 -25.33 -5.03 -1.40
N LYS A 34 -24.43 -4.05 -1.63
CA LYS A 34 -24.21 -3.41 -2.93
C LYS A 34 -23.22 -4.22 -3.76
N LYS A 35 -23.52 -4.36 -5.05
CA LYS A 35 -22.68 -5.07 -6.04
C LYS A 35 -21.46 -4.26 -6.52
N PHE A 36 -21.34 -3.00 -6.13
CA PHE A 36 -20.29 -2.07 -6.58
C PHE A 36 -19.83 -1.17 -5.42
N GLY A 37 -18.68 -0.50 -5.58
CA GLY A 37 -18.14 0.49 -4.64
C GLY A 37 -17.06 -0.03 -3.69
N ILE A 38 -16.68 -1.31 -3.78
CA ILE A 38 -15.44 -1.83 -3.17
C ILE A 38 -14.25 -1.28 -3.96
N GLY A 39 -13.19 -0.88 -3.26
CA GLY A 39 -12.04 -0.18 -3.85
C GLY A 39 -12.31 1.29 -4.20
N MET A 40 -13.52 1.81 -3.94
CA MET A 40 -13.92 3.19 -4.21
C MET A 40 -14.18 3.94 -2.90
N ARG A 41 -13.92 5.25 -2.88
CA ARG A 41 -14.16 6.12 -1.73
C ARG A 41 -15.65 6.46 -1.57
N THR A 42 -16.45 5.46 -1.23
CA THR A 42 -17.93 5.53 -1.16
C THR A 42 -18.46 5.39 0.26
N SER A 43 -17.59 5.45 1.27
CA SER A 43 -17.92 5.33 2.68
C SER A 43 -17.41 6.55 3.46
N HIS A 44 -18.08 6.87 4.57
CA HIS A 44 -17.66 7.90 5.52
C HIS A 44 -16.66 7.34 6.57
N GLY A 45 -15.88 6.31 6.21
CA GLY A 45 -14.83 5.75 7.09
C GLY A 45 -14.83 4.24 7.27
N CYS A 46 -15.90 3.51 6.92
CA CYS A 46 -15.89 2.05 7.00
C CYS A 46 -15.17 1.39 5.80
N PHE A 47 -14.52 0.25 6.04
CA PHE A 47 -13.85 -0.58 5.03
C PHE A 47 -14.84 -1.64 4.51
N ARG A 48 -15.13 -1.58 3.22
CA ARG A 48 -16.03 -2.55 2.55
C ARG A 48 -15.23 -3.63 1.84
N MET A 49 -15.63 -4.88 2.05
CA MET A 49 -15.05 -6.06 1.42
C MET A 49 -16.11 -6.82 0.62
N TYR A 50 -15.67 -7.66 -0.30
CA TYR A 50 -16.57 -8.66 -0.89
C TYR A 50 -17.02 -9.64 0.20
N ASN A 51 -18.27 -10.12 0.08
CA ASN A 51 -18.90 -10.93 1.12
C ASN A 51 -18.16 -12.25 1.40
N ASN A 52 -17.57 -12.87 0.38
CA ASN A 52 -16.71 -14.03 0.55
C ASN A 52 -15.42 -13.67 1.31
N ASN A 53 -14.78 -12.53 1.00
CA ASN A 53 -13.53 -12.15 1.65
C ASN A 53 -13.71 -11.71 3.11
N VAL A 54 -14.82 -11.05 3.47
CA VAL A 54 -15.07 -10.70 4.87
C VAL A 54 -15.32 -11.94 5.74
N LEU A 55 -15.94 -12.98 5.16
CA LEU A 55 -16.16 -14.26 5.85
C LEU A 55 -14.83 -15.01 6.01
N GLU A 56 -14.03 -15.09 4.95
CA GLU A 56 -12.68 -15.68 5.02
C GLU A 56 -11.80 -14.97 6.05
N LEU A 57 -11.85 -13.63 6.10
CA LEU A 57 -11.15 -12.87 7.13
C LEU A 57 -11.67 -13.18 8.54
N ALA A 58 -12.98 -13.40 8.71
CA ALA A 58 -13.58 -13.73 10.00
C ALA A 58 -13.09 -15.08 10.53
N ASP A 59 -12.83 -16.03 9.64
CA ASP A 59 -12.27 -17.33 10.00
C ASP A 59 -10.79 -17.24 10.40
N MET A 60 -10.04 -16.25 9.88
CA MET A 60 -8.60 -16.06 10.15
C MET A 60 -8.29 -15.12 11.32
N ALA A 61 -9.15 -14.13 11.58
CA ALA A 61 -8.86 -13.02 12.49
C ALA A 61 -9.73 -13.07 13.77
N PRO A 62 -9.23 -13.67 14.87
CA PRO A 62 -9.97 -13.72 16.13
C PRO A 62 -10.12 -12.32 16.76
N VAL A 63 -11.07 -12.19 17.69
CA VAL A 63 -11.25 -10.97 18.49
C VAL A 63 -9.95 -10.63 19.22
N GLY A 64 -9.54 -9.36 19.17
CA GLY A 64 -8.26 -8.89 19.71
C GLY A 64 -7.13 -8.82 18.67
N THR A 65 -7.35 -9.29 17.44
CA THR A 65 -6.39 -9.10 16.33
C THR A 65 -6.10 -7.61 16.13
N THR A 66 -4.82 -7.25 16.13
CA THR A 66 -4.41 -5.85 15.96
C THR A 66 -4.63 -5.40 14.52
N VAL A 67 -5.28 -4.25 14.35
CA VAL A 67 -5.48 -3.59 13.05
C VAL A 67 -4.63 -2.34 12.99
N ARG A 68 -3.84 -2.21 11.92
CA ARG A 68 -3.08 -1.00 11.60
C ARG A 68 -3.59 -0.42 10.29
N ILE A 69 -4.01 0.84 10.33
CA ILE A 69 -4.45 1.59 9.14
C ILE A 69 -3.27 2.48 8.73
N ILE A 70 -2.75 2.26 7.52
CA ILE A 70 -1.60 2.99 6.97
C ILE A 70 -1.98 3.61 5.63
N SER A 71 -1.41 4.78 5.32
CA SER A 71 -1.53 5.44 4.02
C SER A 71 -0.13 5.55 3.43
N GLU A 72 0.24 4.55 2.63
CA GLU A 72 1.55 4.45 1.99
C GLU A 72 1.36 4.31 0.48
N PRO A 73 1.25 5.43 -0.26
CA PRO A 73 1.09 5.39 -1.72
C PRO A 73 2.34 4.87 -2.44
N TYR A 74 3.48 4.85 -1.76
CA TYR A 74 4.75 4.36 -2.29
C TYR A 74 5.27 3.23 -1.42
N LYS A 75 5.43 2.04 -2.01
CA LYS A 75 5.90 0.84 -1.30
C LYS A 75 7.16 0.31 -1.97
N PHE A 76 8.11 -0.12 -1.13
CA PHE A 76 9.37 -0.68 -1.57
C PHE A 76 9.47 -2.15 -1.19
N GLY A 77 9.82 -2.99 -2.15
CA GLY A 77 10.02 -4.43 -1.98
C GLY A 77 11.46 -4.83 -2.29
N LEU A 78 12.01 -5.76 -1.51
CA LEU A 78 13.31 -6.38 -1.77
C LEU A 78 13.12 -7.82 -2.22
N SER A 79 13.73 -8.19 -3.34
CA SER A 79 13.74 -9.58 -3.80
C SER A 79 14.97 -9.86 -4.66
N GLY A 80 15.70 -10.93 -4.37
CA GLY A 80 16.90 -11.32 -5.14
C GLY A 80 18.00 -10.24 -5.20
N GLY A 81 18.12 -9.42 -4.16
CA GLY A 81 19.06 -8.28 -4.11
C GLY A 81 18.62 -7.06 -4.93
N LYS A 82 17.43 -7.10 -5.54
CA LYS A 82 16.84 -6.02 -6.32
C LYS A 82 15.84 -5.24 -5.47
N VAL A 83 15.63 -3.99 -5.84
CA VAL A 83 14.62 -3.11 -5.24
C VAL A 83 13.48 -2.91 -6.23
N TYR A 84 12.27 -3.06 -5.75
CA TYR A 84 11.03 -2.80 -6.48
C TYR A 84 10.29 -1.63 -5.85
N LEU A 85 9.70 -0.78 -6.68
CA LEU A 85 8.80 0.30 -6.29
C LEU A 85 7.41 0.02 -6.85
N GLU A 86 6.41 0.12 -5.98
CA GLU A 86 5.01 0.18 -6.34
C GLU A 86 4.47 1.56 -5.97
N ALA A 87 3.87 2.27 -6.92
CA ALA A 87 3.34 3.61 -6.75
C ALA A 87 1.83 3.66 -7.03
N HIS A 88 1.09 4.32 -6.15
CA HIS A 88 -0.33 4.64 -6.27
C HIS A 88 -0.53 6.14 -6.19
N THR A 89 -1.64 6.64 -6.75
CA THR A 89 -2.01 8.05 -6.62
C THR A 89 -2.12 8.43 -5.14
N PRO A 90 -1.27 9.36 -4.65
CA PRO A 90 -1.37 9.85 -3.29
C PRO A 90 -2.67 10.62 -3.13
N VAL A 91 -3.43 10.30 -2.09
CA VAL A 91 -4.66 11.02 -1.75
C VAL A 91 -4.49 11.74 -0.41
N ASP A 92 -5.07 12.93 -0.29
CA ASP A 92 -5.22 13.61 0.99
C ASP A 92 -6.33 12.96 1.85
N ASP A 93 -6.52 13.47 3.08
CA ASP A 93 -7.54 12.94 4.01
C ASP A 93 -8.97 13.07 3.46
N LEU A 94 -9.19 14.00 2.53
CA LEU A 94 -10.46 14.23 1.85
C LEU A 94 -10.63 13.35 0.60
N GLY A 95 -9.57 12.68 0.15
CA GLY A 95 -9.56 11.82 -1.02
C GLY A 95 -9.22 12.52 -2.33
N ASN A 96 -8.75 13.77 -2.27
CA ASN A 96 -8.26 14.48 -3.45
C ASN A 96 -6.81 14.07 -3.75
N PRO A 97 -6.36 14.15 -5.01
CA PRO A 97 -4.96 13.99 -5.33
C PRO A 97 -4.09 14.91 -4.48
N SER A 98 -3.08 14.35 -3.83
CA SER A 98 -2.16 15.13 -3.02
C SER A 98 -1.39 16.14 -3.88
N VAL A 99 -1.20 17.34 -3.34
CA VAL A 99 -0.38 18.41 -3.93
C VAL A 99 1.11 18.26 -3.65
N VAL A 100 1.51 17.20 -2.94
CA VAL A 100 2.92 16.92 -2.63
C VAL A 100 3.70 16.60 -3.91
N ASP A 101 4.91 17.15 -4.01
CA ASP A 101 5.86 16.73 -5.04
C ASP A 101 6.18 15.24 -4.87
N LYS A 102 5.60 14.45 -5.78
CA LYS A 102 5.63 12.99 -5.79
C LYS A 102 7.07 12.45 -5.84
N HIS A 103 7.95 13.10 -6.61
CA HIS A 103 9.34 12.68 -6.72
C HIS A 103 10.08 12.92 -5.40
N THR A 104 9.88 14.07 -4.80
CA THR A 104 10.46 14.39 -3.48
C THR A 104 9.98 13.41 -2.41
N ALA A 105 8.71 13.01 -2.42
CA ALA A 105 8.18 12.02 -1.48
C ALA A 105 8.86 10.64 -1.64
N VAL A 106 9.03 10.16 -2.87
CA VAL A 106 9.70 8.87 -3.15
C VAL A 106 11.19 8.92 -2.81
N ILE A 107 11.89 10.00 -3.16
CA ILE A 107 13.30 10.18 -2.83
C ILE A 107 13.48 10.21 -1.31
N ASN A 108 12.66 10.96 -0.59
CA ASN A 108 12.73 11.00 0.88
C ASN A 108 12.42 9.64 1.50
N ALA A 109 11.48 8.88 0.93
CA ALA A 109 11.18 7.54 1.40
C ALA A 109 12.34 6.56 1.15
N LEU A 110 13.02 6.67 0.01
CA LEU A 110 14.24 5.92 -0.30
C LEU A 110 15.41 6.29 0.63
N LEU A 111 15.64 7.58 0.85
CA LEU A 111 16.74 8.07 1.70
C LEU A 111 16.58 7.68 3.17
N LYS A 112 15.35 7.47 3.64
CA LYS A 112 15.07 6.96 5.00
C LYS A 112 15.37 5.47 5.17
N ARG A 113 15.72 4.77 4.09
CA ARG A 113 16.03 3.34 4.09
C ARG A 113 17.52 3.12 3.88
N ASP A 114 18.27 3.17 4.99
CA ASP A 114 19.73 2.94 5.02
C ASP A 114 20.14 1.57 4.45
N ASP A 115 19.22 0.59 4.49
CA ASP A 115 19.34 -0.74 3.88
C ASP A 115 19.31 -0.72 2.35
N LEU A 116 18.69 0.29 1.74
CA LEU A 116 18.59 0.47 0.30
C LEU A 116 19.62 1.44 -0.28
N ALA A 117 20.23 2.29 0.55
CA ALA A 117 21.14 3.34 0.07
C ALA A 117 22.55 2.82 -0.22
N ASN A 118 22.98 1.73 0.43
CA ASN A 118 24.35 1.24 0.35
C ASN A 118 24.49 0.08 -0.66
N ASN A 119 25.37 0.24 -1.65
CA ASN A 119 25.71 -0.76 -2.68
C ASN A 119 24.60 -1.10 -3.70
N LEU A 120 23.66 -0.20 -3.99
CA LEU A 120 22.66 -0.38 -5.05
C LEU A 120 22.89 0.59 -6.20
N ARG A 121 22.71 0.10 -7.42
CA ARG A 121 22.68 0.92 -8.64
C ARG A 121 21.22 1.25 -8.97
N MET A 122 20.79 2.44 -8.57
CA MET A 122 19.44 2.95 -8.81
C MET A 122 19.25 3.37 -10.28
N ASN A 123 18.09 3.07 -10.84
CA ASN A 123 17.62 3.57 -12.13
C ASN A 123 16.62 4.71 -11.89
N TRP A 124 17.13 5.95 -11.85
CA TRP A 124 16.32 7.13 -11.56
C TRP A 124 15.30 7.47 -12.66
N ASP A 125 15.57 7.09 -13.91
CA ASP A 125 14.58 7.22 -14.98
C ASP A 125 13.38 6.30 -14.72
N MET A 126 13.64 5.05 -14.33
CA MET A 126 12.56 4.11 -13.98
C MET A 126 11.78 4.57 -12.74
N VAL A 127 12.46 5.11 -11.72
CA VAL A 127 11.78 5.71 -10.56
C VAL A 127 10.84 6.83 -11.01
N ARG A 128 11.28 7.72 -11.91
CA ARG A 128 10.44 8.79 -12.43
C ARG A 128 9.22 8.22 -13.16
N ASP A 129 9.42 7.22 -14.01
CA ASP A 129 8.37 6.65 -14.84
C ASP A 129 7.30 5.93 -14.00
N VAL A 130 7.71 5.16 -12.99
CA VAL A 130 6.79 4.47 -12.06
C VAL A 130 5.97 5.47 -11.25
N VAL A 131 6.62 6.54 -10.75
CA VAL A 131 5.95 7.60 -9.99
C VAL A 131 4.97 8.40 -10.86
N ALA A 132 5.23 8.52 -12.16
CA ALA A 132 4.32 9.16 -13.09
C ALA A 132 3.16 8.25 -13.50
N ALA A 133 3.40 6.94 -13.63
CA ALA A 133 2.40 5.97 -14.08
C ALA A 133 1.34 5.65 -13.02
N GLU A 134 1.75 5.49 -11.74
CA GLU A 134 0.84 5.22 -10.60
C GLU A 134 -0.13 4.04 -10.81
N ASP A 135 0.30 3.03 -11.56
CA ASP A 135 -0.55 1.89 -11.95
C ASP A 135 -0.69 0.81 -10.86
N GLY A 136 0.02 0.97 -9.74
CA GLY A 136 0.03 0.03 -8.63
C GLY A 136 0.77 -1.28 -8.91
N MET A 137 1.55 -1.38 -10.00
CA MET A 137 2.36 -2.55 -10.31
C MET A 137 3.78 -2.38 -9.73
N PRO A 138 4.33 -3.39 -9.04
CA PRO A 138 5.72 -3.35 -8.60
C PRO A 138 6.70 -3.41 -9.77
N VAL A 139 7.62 -2.44 -9.86
CA VAL A 139 8.62 -2.34 -10.93
C VAL A 139 10.02 -2.26 -10.34
N GLU A 140 10.97 -2.98 -10.97
CA GLU A 140 12.38 -2.97 -10.56
C GLU A 140 13.00 -1.57 -10.75
N ILE A 141 13.52 -0.98 -9.69
CA ILE A 141 14.16 0.34 -9.71
C ILE A 141 15.65 0.31 -9.35
N ALA A 142 16.15 -0.77 -8.74
CA ALA A 142 17.57 -0.92 -8.47
C ALA A 142 18.04 -2.37 -8.47
N VAL A 143 19.33 -2.53 -8.76
CA VAL A 143 20.06 -3.82 -8.72
C VAL A 143 21.31 -3.68 -7.86
N PRO A 144 21.93 -4.78 -7.39
CA PRO A 144 23.21 -4.74 -6.70
C PRO A 144 24.27 -3.99 -7.52
N GLY A 145 24.98 -3.07 -6.86
CA GLY A 145 26.17 -2.44 -7.39
C GLY A 145 27.28 -3.48 -7.53
N VAL A 146 27.95 -3.52 -8.68
CA VAL A 146 29.10 -4.39 -8.86
C VAL A 146 30.19 -3.92 -7.89
N ALA A 147 30.69 -4.81 -7.03
CA ALA A 147 31.91 -4.51 -6.27
C ALA A 147 33.00 -4.15 -7.29
N SER A 148 33.50 -2.92 -7.25
CA SER A 148 34.65 -2.55 -8.06
C SER A 148 35.79 -3.49 -7.69
N ALA A 149 36.11 -4.43 -8.58
CA ALA A 149 37.37 -5.13 -8.52
C ALA A 149 38.44 -4.04 -8.62
N ARG A 150 39.11 -3.74 -7.49
CA ARG A 150 40.37 -3.01 -7.54
C ARG A 150 41.26 -3.81 -8.47
N ALA A 151 41.49 -3.29 -9.67
CA ALA A 151 42.59 -3.76 -10.49
C ALA A 151 43.85 -3.48 -9.67
N GLU A 152 44.46 -4.52 -9.12
CA GLU A 152 45.84 -4.44 -8.67
C GLU A 152 46.67 -4.13 -9.90
N GLU A 153 47.08 -2.87 -10.06
CA GLU A 153 48.10 -2.53 -11.04
C GLU A 153 49.38 -3.31 -10.66
N PRO A 154 49.98 -4.05 -11.60
CA PRO A 154 51.21 -4.76 -11.30
C PRO A 154 52.30 -3.74 -11.00
N VAL A 155 52.86 -3.82 -9.79
CA VAL A 155 54.06 -3.06 -9.41
C VAL A 155 55.21 -3.54 -10.29
N ILE A 156 55.55 -2.75 -11.31
CA ILE A 156 56.76 -2.96 -12.12
C ILE A 156 57.93 -2.41 -11.31
N PHE A 157 58.79 -3.30 -10.82
CA PHE A 157 60.10 -2.93 -10.28
C PHE A 157 61.06 -2.67 -11.44
N GLN A 158 61.64 -1.46 -11.49
CA GLN A 158 62.85 -1.14 -12.25
C GLN A 158 64.08 -1.27 -11.36
#